data_AF-A0A346RFZ9-F1
#
_entry.id   AF-A0A346RFZ9-F1
#
_cell.length_a   1.000
_cell.length_b   1.000
_cell.length_c   1.000
_cell.angle_alpha   90.00
_cell.angle_beta   90.00
_cell.angle_gamma   90.00
#
_symmetry.space_group_name_H-M   'P 1'
#
loop_
_entity.id
_entity.type
_entity.pdbx_description
1 polymer ?
#
loop_
_entity_poly.entity_id
_entity_poly.type
_entity_poly.pdbx_seq_one_letter_code
_entity_poly.pdbx_strand_id
1 'polypeptide(L)'
;MSILFMMMSLSLLFMFLSHPLSFGLILLIETLMVAVVTGILNFNFWFSYILFLIMVGGMLILFIYMTSVASNEKFKLSYKLIILLAMCTVTALLTSIMDPAIYNMFIINNDLMTSQTPYSMSMTKYMNQPANFIMFMVITYLLITLIMVVKITNVQYGPLRQKF
;
A
#
# COMPACT_ATOMS: atom_id res chain seq x y z
N MET A 1 2.79 -18.48 -4.04
CA MET A 1 2.10 -18.34 -2.74
C MET A 1 2.95 -17.73 -1.62
N SER A 2 4.28 -17.83 -1.67
CA SER A 2 5.17 -17.28 -0.62
C SER A 2 4.98 -15.79 -0.32
N ILE A 3 4.79 -14.95 -1.35
CA ILE A 3 4.57 -13.51 -1.18
C ILE A 3 3.27 -13.25 -0.41
N LEU A 4 2.19 -13.99 -0.71
CA LEU A 4 0.91 -13.86 0.01
C LEU A 4 1.03 -14.28 1.47
N PHE A 5 1.81 -15.32 1.76
CA PHE A 5 2.09 -15.72 3.13
C PHE A 5 2.88 -14.63 3.89
N MET A 6 3.86 -14.02 3.23
CA MET A 6 4.62 -12.90 3.79
C MET A 6 3.73 -11.68 4.07
N MET A 7 2.77 -11.38 3.19
CA MET A 7 1.75 -10.33 3.41
C MET A 7 0.91 -10.59 4.64
N MET A 8 0.38 -11.81 4.79
CA MET A 8 -0.40 -12.18 5.97
C MET A 8 0.43 -12.09 7.25
N SER A 9 1.72 -12.41 7.19
CA SER A 9 2.58 -12.27 8.37
C SER A 9 2.82 -10.82 8.77
N LEU A 10 2.99 -9.91 7.80
CA LEU A 10 3.17 -8.49 8.04
C LEU A 10 1.91 -7.84 8.63
N SER A 11 0.73 -8.21 8.14
CA SER A 11 -0.54 -7.71 8.69
C SER A 11 -0.80 -8.23 10.12
N LEU A 12 -0.41 -9.47 10.43
CA LEU A 12 -0.43 -9.97 11.81
C LEU A 12 0.52 -9.19 12.71
N LEU A 13 1.73 -8.86 12.23
CA LEU A 13 2.70 -8.06 12.98
C LEU A 13 2.21 -6.63 13.24
N PHE A 14 1.49 -6.05 12.29
CA PHE A 14 0.91 -4.71 12.42
C PHE A 14 0.05 -4.59 13.69
N MET A 15 -0.74 -5.61 14.03
CA MET A 15 -1.58 -5.60 15.23
C MET A 15 -0.80 -5.54 16.55
N PHE A 16 0.47 -5.92 16.57
CA PHE A 16 1.29 -6.00 17.78
C PHE A 16 2.28 -4.84 17.96
N LEU A 17 2.34 -3.91 17.00
CA LEU A 17 3.19 -2.73 17.10
C LEU A 17 2.49 -1.62 17.88
N SER A 18 3.28 -0.79 18.56
CA SER A 18 2.80 0.39 19.30
C SER A 18 3.38 1.71 18.81
N HIS A 19 4.60 1.69 18.26
CA HIS A 19 5.29 2.93 17.91
C HIS A 19 4.86 3.44 16.51
N PRO A 20 4.49 4.73 16.35
CA PRO A 20 4.11 5.33 15.07
C PRO A 20 5.08 5.04 13.92
N LEU A 21 6.38 5.16 14.18
CA LEU A 21 7.42 4.87 13.19
C LEU A 21 7.41 3.40 12.74
N SER A 22 7.16 2.46 13.66
CA SER A 22 7.07 1.04 13.29
C SER A 22 5.82 0.73 12.47
N PHE A 23 4.69 1.40 12.75
CA PHE A 23 3.50 1.30 11.89
C PHE A 23 3.79 1.79 10.47
N GLY A 24 4.47 2.92 10.32
CA GLY A 24 4.87 3.45 9.01
C GLY A 24 5.80 2.50 8.24
N LEU A 25 6.75 1.87 8.93
CA LEU A 25 7.67 0.91 8.30
C LEU A 25 6.97 -0.37 7.83
N ILE A 26 6.08 -0.96 8.65
CA ILE A 26 5.35 -2.17 8.23
C ILE A 26 4.42 -1.85 7.06
N LEU A 27 3.70 -0.72 7.10
CA LEU A 27 2.83 -0.32 5.99
C LEU A 27 3.63 -0.07 4.70
N LEU A 28 4.84 0.48 4.78
CA LEU A 28 5.69 0.67 3.60
C LEU A 28 6.11 -0.67 2.98
N ILE A 29 6.49 -1.66 3.81
CA ILE A 29 6.86 -2.99 3.32
C ILE A 29 5.63 -3.70 2.72
N GLU A 30 4.48 -3.61 3.38
CA GLU A 30 3.24 -4.22 2.91
C GLU A 30 2.79 -3.62 1.57
N THR A 31 2.81 -2.30 1.42
CA THR A 31 2.43 -1.62 0.17
C THR A 31 3.38 -1.93 -0.98
N LEU A 32 4.68 -2.06 -0.74
CA LEU A 32 5.64 -2.55 -1.73
C LEU A 32 5.28 -3.96 -2.20
N MET A 33 4.96 -4.85 -1.27
CA MET A 33 4.59 -6.23 -1.60
C MET A 33 3.24 -6.30 -2.35
N VAL A 34 2.24 -5.46 -2.04
CA VAL A 34 1.01 -5.33 -2.85
C VAL A 34 1.35 -4.87 -4.27
N ALA A 35 2.21 -3.86 -4.42
CA ALA A 35 2.59 -3.34 -5.73
C ALA A 35 3.27 -4.41 -6.59
N VAL A 36 4.11 -5.26 -5.99
CA VAL A 36 4.75 -6.39 -6.69
C VAL A 36 3.71 -7.45 -7.09
N VAL A 37 2.81 -7.86 -6.20
CA VAL A 37 1.77 -8.86 -6.53
C VAL A 37 0.85 -8.36 -7.64
N THR A 38 0.39 -7.11 -7.54
CA THR A 38 -0.47 -6.49 -8.56
C THR A 38 0.26 -6.29 -9.89
N GLY A 39 1.58 -6.06 -9.87
CA GLY A 39 2.41 -6.00 -11.06
C GLY A 39 2.55 -7.36 -11.74
N ILE A 40 2.68 -8.45 -10.99
CA ILE A 40 2.78 -9.81 -11.55
C ILE A 40 1.44 -10.28 -12.15
N LEU A 41 0.32 -9.89 -11.53
CA LEU A 41 -1.03 -10.27 -11.98
C LEU A 41 -1.52 -9.53 -13.23
N ASN A 42 -0.93 -8.38 -13.56
CA ASN A 42 -1.35 -7.55 -14.67
C ASN A 42 -0.28 -7.51 -15.77
N PHE A 43 -0.69 -7.45 -17.03
CA PHE A 43 0.23 -7.32 -18.17
C PHE A 43 1.03 -6.01 -18.16
N ASN A 44 0.43 -4.93 -17.64
CA ASN A 44 1.06 -3.62 -17.56
C ASN A 44 1.21 -3.17 -16.10
N PHE A 45 2.40 -2.70 -15.78
CA PHE A 45 2.76 -2.18 -14.46
C PHE A 45 2.13 -0.82 -14.10
N TRP A 46 1.29 -0.24 -14.96
CA TRP A 46 0.67 1.07 -14.72
C TRP A 46 -0.17 1.11 -13.44
N PHE A 47 -1.00 0.08 -13.20
CA PHE A 47 -1.82 0.01 -12.00
C PHE A 47 -0.98 -0.18 -10.73
N SER A 48 0.03 -1.05 -10.77
CA SER A 48 0.95 -1.24 -9.63
C SER A 48 1.75 0.03 -9.32
N TYR A 49 2.11 0.80 -10.34
CA TYR A 49 2.83 2.07 -10.17
C TYR A 49 1.95 3.15 -9.53
N ILE A 50 0.72 3.32 -10.02
CA ILE A 50 -0.26 4.27 -9.44
C ILE A 50 -0.53 3.91 -7.98
N LEU A 51 -0.74 2.63 -7.67
CA LEU A 51 -0.95 2.15 -6.31
C LEU A 51 0.24 2.49 -5.41
N PHE A 52 1.46 2.19 -5.87
CA PHE A 52 2.68 2.49 -5.12
C PHE A 52 2.82 3.99 -4.80
N LEU A 53 2.64 4.86 -5.79
CA LEU A 53 2.77 6.30 -5.60
C LEU A 53 1.76 6.88 -4.61
N ILE A 54 0.49 6.50 -4.75
CA ILE A 54 -0.58 7.04 -3.89
C ILE A 54 -0.37 6.59 -2.44
N MET A 55 -0.01 5.32 -2.23
CA MET A 55 0.19 4.78 -0.89
C MET A 55 1.43 5.38 -0.22
N VAL A 56 2.56 5.48 -0.93
CA VAL A 56 3.78 6.10 -0.38
C VAL A 56 3.58 7.59 -0.09
N GLY A 57 2.89 8.32 -0.98
CA GLY A 57 2.56 9.72 -0.76
C GLY A 57 1.74 9.93 0.52
N GLY A 58 0.71 9.11 0.74
CA GLY A 58 -0.11 9.17 1.97
C GLY A 58 0.68 8.83 3.24
N MET A 59 1.57 7.83 3.18
CA MET A 59 2.39 7.44 4.33
C MET A 59 3.41 8.52 4.72
N LEU A 60 3.98 9.26 3.77
CA LEU A 60 4.91 10.36 4.07
C LEU A 60 4.21 11.50 4.84
N ILE A 61 2.97 11.82 4.50
CA ILE A 61 2.18 12.83 5.22
C ILE A 61 1.93 12.38 6.67
N LEU A 62 1.55 11.11 6.87
CA LEU A 62 1.38 10.53 8.21
C LEU A 62 2.68 10.55 9.01
N PHE A 63 3.83 10.29 8.37
CA PHE A 63 5.14 10.34 9.02
C PHE A 63 5.50 11.74 9.51
N ILE A 64 5.27 12.77 8.69
CA ILE A 64 5.49 14.17 9.08
C ILE A 64 4.57 14.56 10.24
N TYR A 65 3.30 14.15 10.18
CA TYR A 65 2.36 14.44 11.27
C TYR A 65 2.81 13.79 12.59
N MET A 66 3.16 12.51 12.56
CA MET A 66 3.58 11.78 13.76
C MET A 66 4.89 12.33 14.37
N THR A 67 5.87 12.71 13.55
CA THR A 67 7.10 13.34 14.05
C THR A 67 6.88 14.74 14.61
N SER A 68 5.81 15.43 14.20
CA SER A 68 5.44 16.75 14.74
C SER A 68 4.67 16.68 16.06
N VAL A 69 3.97 15.56 16.33
CA VAL A 69 3.07 15.39 17.48
C VAL A 69 3.69 14.54 18.60
N ALA A 70 4.51 13.54 18.28
CA ALA A 70 5.07 12.63 19.28
C ALA A 70 6.45 13.09 19.79
N SER A 71 6.69 12.92 21.10
CA SER A 71 8.03 12.97 21.68
C SER A 71 8.88 11.84 21.07
N ASN A 72 10.18 12.11 20.85
CA ASN A 72 11.15 11.13 20.34
C ASN A 72 11.46 10.04 21.40
N GLU A 73 10.48 9.19 21.71
CA GLU A 73 10.67 8.07 22.62
C GLU A 73 11.62 7.03 22.01
N LYS A 74 12.49 6.46 22.85
CA LYS A 74 13.43 5.43 22.39
C LYS A 74 12.65 4.20 21.94
N PHE A 75 12.86 3.80 20.70
CA PHE A 75 12.26 2.61 20.11
C PHE A 75 12.64 1.34 20.91
N LYS A 76 11.64 0.66 21.49
CA LYS A 76 11.81 -0.61 22.19
C LYS A 76 11.24 -1.75 21.36
N LEU A 77 12.11 -2.50 20.69
CA LEU A 77 11.74 -3.75 20.03
C LEU A 77 11.52 -4.84 21.08
N SER A 78 10.39 -5.54 20.99
CA SER A 78 10.16 -6.72 21.83
C SER A 78 10.83 -7.95 21.20
N TYR A 79 11.53 -8.74 22.00
CA TYR A 79 12.17 -9.97 21.53
C TYR A 79 11.14 -10.98 20.98
N LYS A 80 9.91 -10.96 21.51
CA LYS A 80 8.78 -11.77 21.02
C LYS A 80 8.39 -11.43 19.58
N LEU A 81 8.42 -10.15 19.21
CA LEU A 81 8.15 -9.71 17.82
C LEU A 81 9.27 -10.18 16.87
N ILE A 82 10.52 -10.15 17.32
CA ILE A 82 11.66 -10.61 16.51
C ILE A 82 11.55 -12.11 16.23
N ILE A 83 11.20 -12.91 17.24
CA ILE A 83 10.97 -14.36 17.05
C ILE A 83 9.81 -14.62 16.10
N LEU A 84 8.69 -13.88 16.25
CA LEU A 84 7.54 -14.02 15.37
C LEU A 84 7.93 -13.72 13.91
N LEU A 85 8.65 -12.62 13.68
CA LEU A 85 9.19 -12.25 12.37
C LEU A 85 10.07 -13.37 11.77
N ALA A 86 11.00 -13.91 12.56
CA ALA A 86 11.90 -14.97 12.11
C ALA A 86 11.15 -16.26 11.74
N MET A 87 10.12 -16.63 12.50
CA MET A 87 9.29 -17.80 12.17
C MET A 87 8.49 -17.59 10.88
N CYS A 88 7.95 -16.38 10.68
CA CYS A 88 7.22 -16.02 9.48
C CYS A 88 8.11 -16.01 8.23
N THR A 89 9.36 -15.55 8.32
CA THR A 89 10.27 -15.56 7.16
C THR A 89 10.72 -16.97 6.80
N VAL A 90 11.01 -17.83 7.78
CA VAL A 90 11.38 -19.23 7.53
C VAL A 90 10.23 -19.98 6.86
N THR A 91 9.00 -19.82 7.36
CA THR A 91 7.82 -20.45 6.76
C THR A 91 7.56 -19.93 5.35
N ALA A 92 7.72 -18.63 5.09
CA ALA A 92 7.62 -18.08 3.73
C ALA A 92 8.66 -18.71 2.78
N LEU A 93 9.90 -18.90 3.21
CA LEU A 93 10.97 -19.53 2.41
C LEU A 93 10.67 -21.00 2.13
N LEU A 94 10.13 -21.74 3.11
CA LEU A 94 9.75 -23.14 2.89
C LEU A 94 8.63 -23.24 1.84
N THR A 95 7.65 -22.33 1.89
CA THR A 95 6.57 -22.31 0.89
C THR A 95 7.04 -21.93 -0.51
N SER A 96 8.12 -21.14 -0.66
CA SER A 96 8.62 -20.80 -2.01
C SER A 96 9.30 -21.96 -2.72
N ILE A 97 9.90 -22.89 -1.97
CA ILE A 97 10.58 -24.06 -2.53
C ILE A 97 9.57 -25.11 -3.02
N MET A 98 8.44 -25.22 -2.32
CA MET A 98 7.44 -26.27 -2.57
C MET A 98 6.39 -25.91 -3.62
N ASP A 99 6.37 -24.67 -4.12
CA ASP A 99 5.28 -24.16 -4.93
C ASP A 99 5.61 -24.14 -6.44
N PRO A 100 5.13 -25.12 -7.24
CA PRO A 100 5.29 -25.10 -8.69
C PRO A 100 4.49 -23.98 -9.37
N ALA A 101 3.61 -23.27 -8.65
CA ALA A 101 2.77 -22.21 -9.22
C ALA A 101 3.56 -21.03 -9.80
N ILE A 102 4.83 -20.82 -9.40
CA ILE A 102 5.69 -19.79 -9.99
C ILE A 102 5.90 -20.08 -11.48
N TYR A 103 6.11 -21.35 -11.86
CA TYR A 103 6.30 -21.74 -13.25
C TYR A 103 5.01 -21.58 -14.07
N ASN A 104 3.85 -21.93 -13.48
CA ASN A 104 2.55 -21.76 -14.15
C ASN A 104 2.17 -20.30 -14.39
N MET A 105 2.52 -19.38 -13.48
CA MET A 105 2.29 -17.94 -13.67
C MET A 105 3.05 -17.37 -14.88
N PHE A 106 4.29 -17.81 -15.11
CA PHE A 106 5.07 -17.40 -16.28
C PHE A 106 4.46 -17.90 -17.59
N ILE A 107 3.90 -19.11 -17.61
CA ILE A 107 3.24 -19.68 -18.80
C ILE A 107 1.94 -18.94 -19.11
N ILE A 108 1.10 -18.69 -18.11
CA ILE A 108 -0.19 -17.99 -18.28
C ILE A 108 0.02 -16.55 -18.78
N ASN A 109 1.02 -15.85 -18.26
CA ASN A 109 1.36 -14.51 -18.75
C ASN A 109 1.85 -14.53 -20.20
N ASN A 110 2.54 -15.59 -20.64
CA ASN A 110 3.02 -15.68 -22.01
C ASN A 110 1.88 -15.93 -23.00
N ASP A 111 0.93 -16.81 -22.66
CA ASP A 111 -0.24 -17.11 -23.50
C ASP A 111 -1.16 -15.89 -23.65
N LEU A 112 -1.41 -15.15 -22.57
CA LEU A 112 -2.25 -13.94 -22.63
C LEU A 112 -1.57 -12.78 -23.36
N MET A 113 -0.23 -12.67 -23.33
CA MET A 113 0.52 -11.70 -24.14
C MET A 113 0.34 -11.91 -25.64
N THR A 114 0.03 -13.14 -26.09
CA THR A 114 -0.26 -13.41 -27.51
C THR A 114 -1.65 -12.91 -27.94
N SER A 115 -2.58 -12.72 -26.99
CA SER A 115 -3.88 -12.09 -27.25
C SER A 115 -3.75 -10.57 -27.27
N GLN A 116 -3.38 -10.03 -28.44
CA GLN A 116 -3.19 -8.61 -28.72
C GLN A 116 -4.49 -7.79 -28.65
N THR A 117 -5.17 -7.76 -27.50
CA THR A 117 -6.12 -6.69 -27.23
C THR A 117 -5.32 -5.45 -26.81
N PRO A 118 -5.59 -4.26 -27.37
CA PRO A 118 -4.88 -3.06 -26.97
C PRO A 118 -5.28 -2.69 -25.54
N TYR A 119 -4.49 -3.13 -24.57
CA TYR A 119 -4.62 -2.79 -23.15
C TYR A 119 -4.56 -1.29 -22.86
N SER A 120 -4.13 -0.48 -23.85
CA SER A 120 -4.23 0.99 -23.84
C SER A 120 -5.66 1.50 -23.67
N MET A 121 -6.69 0.68 -23.94
CA MET A 121 -8.10 1.05 -23.72
C MET A 121 -8.60 0.83 -22.28
N SER A 122 -7.81 0.25 -21.38
CA SER A 122 -8.27 -0.01 -20.00
C SER A 122 -8.58 1.27 -19.22
N MET A 123 -7.76 2.32 -19.37
CA MET A 123 -7.97 3.60 -18.69
C MET A 123 -9.06 4.45 -19.37
N THR A 124 -9.18 4.37 -20.70
CA THR A 124 -10.18 5.13 -21.46
C THR A 124 -11.60 4.63 -21.21
N LYS A 125 -11.78 3.43 -20.64
CA LYS A 125 -13.09 2.90 -20.23
C LYS A 125 -13.86 3.85 -19.31
N TYR A 126 -13.19 4.52 -18.37
CA TYR A 126 -13.85 5.44 -17.43
C TYR A 126 -14.23 6.79 -18.05
N MET A 127 -13.64 7.13 -19.20
CA MET A 127 -14.03 8.32 -19.97
C MET A 127 -15.27 8.04 -20.83
N ASN A 128 -15.56 6.76 -21.13
CA ASN A 128 -16.66 6.36 -21.99
C ASN A 128 -17.94 6.00 -21.20
N GLN A 129 -19.09 6.18 -21.84
CA GLN A 129 -20.38 5.76 -21.30
C GLN A 129 -20.46 4.22 -21.25
N PRO A 130 -21.05 3.58 -20.21
CA PRO A 130 -21.72 4.15 -19.03
C PRO A 130 -20.81 4.42 -17.83
N ALA A 131 -19.53 4.05 -17.89
CA ALA A 131 -18.61 4.15 -16.75
C ALA A 131 -18.23 5.60 -16.39
N ASN A 132 -18.46 6.57 -17.28
CA ASN A 132 -18.25 7.99 -17.02
C ASN A 132 -19.00 8.50 -15.76
N PHE A 133 -20.16 7.91 -15.42
CA PHE A 133 -20.84 8.24 -14.16
C PHE A 133 -19.96 8.02 -12.92
N ILE A 134 -19.12 6.97 -12.93
CA ILE A 134 -18.19 6.69 -11.83
C ILE A 134 -17.14 7.81 -11.75
N MET A 135 -16.65 8.30 -12.89
CA MET A 135 -15.69 9.41 -12.91
C MET A 135 -16.31 10.69 -12.33
N PHE A 136 -17.53 11.04 -12.73
CA PHE A 136 -18.24 12.19 -12.15
C PHE A 136 -18.43 12.06 -10.63
N MET A 137 -18.80 10.87 -10.14
CA MET A 137 -18.92 10.62 -8.70
C MET A 137 -17.60 10.84 -7.96
N VAL A 138 -16.46 10.35 -8.49
CA VAL A 138 -15.14 10.54 -7.86
C VAL A 138 -14.73 12.02 -7.82
N ILE A 139 -14.96 12.77 -8.91
CA ILE A 139 -14.64 14.20 -8.97
C ILE A 139 -15.45 14.98 -7.93
N THR A 140 -16.75 14.73 -7.85
CA THR A 140 -17.61 15.40 -6.84
C THR A 140 -17.21 15.02 -5.42
N TYR A 141 -16.86 13.76 -5.16
CA TYR A 141 -16.36 13.32 -3.85
C TYR A 141 -15.09 14.06 -3.44
N LEU A 142 -14.08 14.13 -4.31
CA LEU A 142 -12.82 14.83 -4.03
C LEU A 142 -13.02 16.35 -3.83
N LEU A 143 -13.98 16.96 -4.54
CA LEU A 143 -14.31 18.37 -4.36
C LEU A 143 -14.96 18.63 -3.00
N ILE A 144 -15.91 17.77 -2.59
CA ILE A 144 -16.56 17.87 -1.28
C ILE A 144 -15.54 17.66 -0.15
N THR A 145 -14.64 16.69 -0.27
CA THR A 145 -13.61 16.45 0.76
C THR A 145 -12.67 17.63 0.90
N LEU A 146 -12.25 18.28 -0.20
CA LEU A 146 -11.43 19.50 -0.14
C LEU A 146 -12.15 20.63 0.62
N ILE A 147 -13.42 20.90 0.30
CA ILE A 147 -14.22 21.94 0.98
C ILE A 147 -14.35 21.63 2.48
N MET A 148 -14.61 20.36 2.82
CA MET A 148 -14.73 19.92 4.21
C MET A 148 -13.41 20.04 4.96
N VAL A 149 -12.28 19.64 4.35
CA VAL A 149 -10.94 19.79 4.95
C VAL A 149 -10.67 21.25 5.25
N VAL A 150 -10.89 22.17 4.31
CA VAL A 150 -10.70 23.62 4.53
C VAL A 150 -11.55 24.14 5.69
N LYS A 151 -12.82 23.72 5.78
CA LYS A 151 -13.71 24.12 6.89
C LYS A 151 -13.26 23.57 8.25
N ILE A 152 -12.76 22.34 8.31
CA ILE A 152 -12.29 21.72 9.57
C ILE A 152 -10.95 22.33 10.00
N THR A 153 -10.08 22.68 9.06
CA THR A 153 -8.79 23.30 9.34
C THR A 153 -8.86 24.76 9.79
N ASN A 154 -10.04 25.29 10.15
CA ASN A 154 -10.22 26.68 10.60
C ASN A 154 -9.13 27.09 11.59
N VAL A 155 -8.26 27.98 11.11
CA VAL A 155 -7.01 28.39 11.75
C VAL A 155 -7.32 29.34 12.90
N GLN A 156 -7.55 28.81 14.09
CA GLN A 156 -7.66 29.64 15.31
C GLN A 156 -6.68 29.26 16.43
N TYR A 157 -5.80 28.29 16.23
CA TYR A 157 -4.75 27.97 17.20
C TYR A 157 -3.38 28.04 16.52
N GLY A 158 -2.43 28.64 17.24
CA GLY A 158 -1.04 28.83 16.80
C GLY A 158 -0.31 27.52 16.47
N PRO A 159 0.98 27.59 16.12
CA PRO A 159 1.72 26.40 15.68
C PRO A 159 1.61 25.25 16.70
N LEU A 160 1.30 24.04 16.22
CA LEU A 160 1.16 22.79 17.01
C LEU A 160 2.37 22.48 17.90
N ARG A 161 3.52 23.10 17.65
CA ARG A 161 4.71 23.03 18.49
C ARG A 161 4.98 24.40 19.10
N GLN A 162 4.81 24.51 20.42
CA GLN A 162 5.40 25.62 21.18
C GLN A 162 6.91 25.61 20.94
N LYS A 163 7.42 26.73 20.42
CA LYS A 163 8.84 27.02 20.55
C LYS A 163 9.02 27.56 21.97
N PHE A 164 9.87 26.86 22.72
CA PHE A 164 10.25 27.05 24.13
C PHE A 164 9.33 26.35 25.13
#